data_AF-A0AA40IBB2-F1
#
_entry.id   AF-A0AA40IBB2-F1
#
_cell.length_a   1.000
_cell.length_b   1.000
_cell.length_c   1.000
_cell.angle_alpha   90.00
_cell.angle_beta   90.00
_cell.angle_gamma   90.00
#
_symmetry.space_group_name_H-M   'P 1'
#
loop_
_entity.id
_entity.type
_entity.pdbx_description
1 polymer ?
#
loop_
_entity_poly.entity_id
_entity_poly.type
_entity_poly.pdbx_seq_one_letter_code
_entity_poly.pdbx_strand_id
1 'polypeptide(L)'
;MVDLLETIFQTHKPTWVDCKHLLFTFFNTEERMRVVSEARKWLQTQAPAGILDTDRWARKAFPDEEPDCNLNSEDGRARLERYWLAFLQGVRARAKKPTNMDKISEVFQKPDESPAAFYEKLCEVYQIYTPFNAEALENQTMVNAAFVGQAQPDIRIKLQKLEVFPGKNATELLEIANKVFINRDSVTRREEEKKIQRRANIIEAAFRGSGSQTDQKGKQEYRPGEKENQA
;
A
#
# COMPACT_ATOMS: atom_id res chain seq x y z
N MET A 1 -13.01 -17.31 -4.31
CA MET A 1 -14.49 -17.33 -4.44
C MET A 1 -14.93 -17.72 -5.85
N VAL A 2 -14.37 -17.12 -6.91
CA VAL A 2 -14.62 -17.55 -8.30
C VAL A 2 -14.27 -19.03 -8.50
N ASP A 3 -13.10 -19.48 -8.05
CA ASP A 3 -12.64 -20.87 -8.26
C ASP A 3 -13.56 -21.90 -7.57
N LEU A 4 -14.12 -21.53 -6.41
CA LEU A 4 -15.11 -22.35 -5.70
C LEU A 4 -16.39 -22.51 -6.53
N LEU A 5 -16.93 -21.41 -7.04
CA LEU A 5 -18.15 -21.43 -7.86
C LEU A 5 -17.91 -22.18 -9.17
N GLU A 6 -16.75 -22.01 -9.79
CA GLU A 6 -16.36 -22.75 -11.00
C GLU A 6 -16.31 -24.26 -10.75
N THR A 7 -15.72 -24.68 -9.62
CA THR A 7 -15.72 -26.09 -9.19
C THR A 7 -17.14 -26.61 -9.00
N ILE A 8 -18.00 -25.88 -8.26
CA ILE A 8 -19.39 -26.27 -8.03
C ILE A 8 -20.15 -26.44 -9.34
N PHE A 9 -19.95 -25.52 -10.29
CA PHE A 9 -20.66 -25.55 -11.57
C PHE A 9 -20.25 -26.76 -12.41
N GLN A 10 -18.96 -27.12 -12.38
CA GLN A 10 -18.43 -28.29 -13.08
C GLN A 10 -18.91 -29.62 -12.47
N THR A 11 -18.93 -29.74 -11.13
CA THR A 11 -19.24 -31.01 -10.46
C THR A 11 -20.73 -31.24 -10.25
N HIS A 12 -21.50 -30.20 -9.96
CA HIS A 12 -22.89 -30.31 -9.54
C HIS A 12 -23.91 -29.84 -10.57
N LYS A 13 -23.48 -29.15 -11.65
CA LYS A 13 -24.35 -28.69 -12.74
C LYS A 13 -25.62 -27.98 -12.22
N PRO A 14 -25.48 -26.88 -11.45
CA PRO A 14 -26.57 -26.22 -10.76
C PRO A 14 -27.63 -25.66 -11.72
N THR A 15 -28.89 -25.75 -11.34
CA THR A 15 -30.01 -25.11 -12.06
C THR A 15 -29.99 -23.58 -11.87
N TRP A 16 -30.87 -22.85 -12.58
CA TRP A 16 -31.06 -21.41 -12.34
C TRP A 16 -31.41 -21.10 -10.89
N VAL A 17 -32.23 -21.95 -10.26
CA VAL A 17 -32.63 -21.81 -8.85
C VAL A 17 -31.42 -21.95 -7.94
N ASP A 18 -30.58 -22.95 -8.17
CA ASP A 18 -29.34 -23.16 -7.42
C ASP A 18 -28.40 -21.96 -7.58
N CYS A 19 -28.20 -21.47 -8.80
CA CYS A 19 -27.38 -20.28 -9.05
C CYS A 19 -27.92 -19.04 -8.33
N LYS A 20 -29.25 -18.84 -8.28
CA LYS A 20 -29.85 -17.78 -7.47
C LYS A 20 -29.55 -17.99 -5.98
N HIS A 21 -29.75 -19.20 -5.44
CA HIS A 21 -29.43 -19.47 -4.04
C HIS A 21 -27.96 -19.19 -3.73
N LEU A 22 -27.02 -19.61 -4.58
CA LEU A 22 -25.61 -19.27 -4.45
C LEU A 22 -25.41 -17.74 -4.45
N LEU A 23 -26.08 -17.02 -5.35
CA LEU A 23 -26.02 -15.56 -5.41
C LEU A 23 -26.54 -14.90 -4.13
N PHE A 24 -27.67 -15.35 -3.58
CA PHE A 24 -28.25 -14.82 -2.33
C PHE A 24 -27.46 -15.22 -1.08
N THR A 25 -26.80 -16.38 -1.10
CA THR A 25 -26.04 -16.91 0.04
C THR A 25 -24.67 -16.24 0.15
N PHE A 26 -23.97 -16.07 -0.98
CA PHE A 26 -22.57 -15.61 -0.97
C PHE A 26 -22.40 -14.10 -1.17
N PHE A 27 -23.45 -13.36 -1.56
CA PHE A 27 -23.33 -11.96 -1.97
C PHE A 27 -24.41 -11.08 -1.33
N ASN A 28 -23.99 -9.90 -0.86
CA ASN A 28 -24.92 -8.88 -0.37
C ASN A 28 -25.69 -8.21 -1.54
N THR A 29 -26.71 -7.40 -1.25
CA THR A 29 -27.57 -6.79 -2.27
C THR A 29 -26.81 -6.01 -3.35
N GLU A 30 -25.83 -5.20 -2.96
CA GLU A 30 -25.06 -4.40 -3.91
C GLU A 30 -24.19 -5.27 -4.82
N GLU A 31 -23.54 -6.27 -4.23
CA GLU A 31 -22.70 -7.22 -4.92
C GLU A 31 -23.51 -8.07 -5.91
N ARG A 32 -24.73 -8.46 -5.53
CA ARG A 32 -25.66 -9.16 -6.42
C ARG A 32 -26.01 -8.30 -7.63
N MET A 33 -26.38 -7.03 -7.42
CA MET A 33 -26.68 -6.11 -8.54
C MET A 33 -25.48 -5.96 -9.48
N ARG A 34 -24.26 -5.86 -8.93
CA ARG A 34 -23.03 -5.78 -9.75
C ARG A 34 -22.78 -7.06 -10.55
N VAL A 35 -22.90 -8.24 -9.93
CA VAL A 35 -22.74 -9.53 -10.63
C VAL A 35 -23.72 -9.64 -11.80
N VAL A 36 -25.00 -9.30 -11.58
CA VAL A 36 -26.03 -9.35 -12.63
C VAL A 36 -25.75 -8.34 -13.74
N SER A 37 -25.36 -7.11 -13.38
CA SER A 37 -25.03 -6.06 -14.35
C SER A 37 -23.84 -6.48 -15.24
N GLU A 38 -22.76 -6.96 -14.63
CA GLU A 38 -21.55 -7.36 -15.36
C GLU A 38 -21.77 -8.64 -16.19
N ALA A 39 -22.55 -9.60 -15.69
CA ALA A 39 -22.97 -10.77 -16.46
C ALA A 39 -23.73 -10.36 -17.74
N ARG A 40 -24.66 -9.40 -17.63
CA ARG A 40 -25.42 -8.88 -18.77
C ARG A 40 -24.55 -8.09 -19.75
N LYS A 41 -23.62 -7.26 -19.27
CA LYS A 41 -22.64 -6.57 -20.13
C LYS A 41 -21.78 -7.57 -20.90
N TRP A 42 -21.28 -8.61 -20.24
CA TRP A 42 -20.53 -9.67 -20.91
C TRP A 42 -21.38 -10.33 -21.99
N LEU A 43 -22.63 -10.67 -21.70
CA LEU A 43 -23.56 -11.23 -22.67
C LEU A 43 -23.79 -10.31 -23.88
N GLN A 44 -23.95 -8.99 -23.68
CA GLN A 44 -24.10 -8.06 -24.81
C GLN A 44 -22.93 -8.17 -25.81
N THR A 45 -21.71 -8.46 -25.35
CA THR A 45 -20.54 -8.67 -26.23
C THR A 45 -20.53 -10.04 -26.93
N GLN A 46 -21.30 -11.00 -26.43
CA GLN A 46 -21.46 -12.36 -26.97
C GLN A 46 -22.74 -12.52 -27.80
N ALA A 47 -23.46 -11.44 -28.08
CA ALA A 47 -24.68 -11.48 -28.86
C ALA A 47 -24.39 -11.98 -30.29
N PRO A 48 -25.22 -12.88 -30.86
CA PRO A 48 -25.06 -13.33 -32.24
C PRO A 48 -25.11 -12.18 -33.25
N ALA A 49 -24.36 -12.31 -34.35
CA ALA A 49 -24.40 -11.36 -35.45
C ALA A 49 -25.84 -11.18 -35.98
N GLY A 50 -26.29 -9.94 -36.09
CA GLY A 50 -27.66 -9.59 -36.51
C GLY A 50 -28.64 -9.24 -35.39
N ILE A 51 -28.25 -9.40 -34.11
CA ILE A 51 -29.02 -8.87 -32.99
C ILE A 51 -28.77 -7.36 -32.87
N LEU A 52 -29.80 -6.55 -33.16
CA LEU A 52 -29.78 -5.09 -33.03
C LEU A 52 -29.90 -4.64 -31.55
N ASP A 53 -30.73 -5.33 -30.78
CA ASP A 53 -30.96 -5.04 -29.35
C ASP A 53 -30.26 -6.07 -28.47
N THR A 54 -28.96 -5.84 -28.25
CA THR A 54 -28.10 -6.71 -27.44
C THR A 54 -28.48 -6.68 -25.96
N ASP A 55 -29.05 -5.57 -25.45
CA ASP A 55 -29.49 -5.46 -24.06
C ASP A 55 -30.68 -6.38 -23.78
N ARG A 56 -31.72 -6.32 -24.63
CA ARG A 56 -32.89 -7.20 -24.50
C ARG A 56 -32.50 -8.66 -24.63
N TRP A 57 -31.58 -8.97 -25.55
CA TRP A 57 -31.05 -10.33 -25.68
C TRP A 57 -30.32 -10.78 -24.42
N ALA A 58 -29.46 -9.94 -23.84
CA ALA A 58 -28.72 -10.26 -22.62
C ALA A 58 -29.65 -10.46 -21.42
N ARG A 59 -30.71 -9.65 -21.27
CA ARG A 59 -31.73 -9.84 -20.21
C ARG A 59 -32.49 -11.16 -20.37
N LYS A 60 -32.76 -11.59 -21.60
CA LYS A 60 -33.39 -12.88 -21.87
C LYS A 60 -32.45 -14.06 -21.59
N ALA A 61 -31.16 -13.89 -21.86
CA ALA A 61 -30.13 -14.89 -21.58
C ALA A 61 -29.75 -14.97 -20.09
N PHE A 62 -29.92 -13.88 -19.33
CA PHE A 62 -29.74 -13.80 -17.88
C PHE A 62 -30.97 -13.21 -17.20
N PRO A 63 -32.06 -14.00 -17.09
CA PRO A 63 -33.34 -13.54 -16.57
C PRO A 63 -33.28 -13.37 -15.05
N ASP A 64 -34.06 -12.42 -14.53
CA ASP A 64 -34.25 -12.22 -13.09
C ASP A 64 -35.16 -13.31 -12.48
N GLU A 65 -36.13 -13.78 -13.27
CA GLU A 65 -37.06 -14.86 -12.92
C GLU A 65 -36.62 -16.19 -13.55
N GLU A 66 -37.12 -17.30 -13.00
CA GLU A 66 -36.81 -18.62 -13.55
C GLU A 66 -37.40 -18.75 -14.97
N PRO A 67 -36.59 -19.10 -15.98
CA PRO A 67 -37.11 -19.27 -17.32
C PRO A 67 -37.86 -20.60 -17.45
N ASP A 68 -38.99 -20.61 -18.15
CA ASP A 68 -39.73 -21.82 -18.55
C ASP A 68 -38.97 -22.60 -19.64
N CYS A 69 -37.81 -23.15 -19.28
CA CYS A 69 -36.90 -23.83 -20.18
C CYS A 69 -36.79 -25.31 -19.79
N ASN A 70 -37.08 -26.19 -20.75
CA ASN A 70 -36.85 -27.62 -20.57
C ASN A 70 -35.34 -27.93 -20.58
N LEU A 71 -34.77 -28.20 -19.40
CA LEU A 71 -33.36 -28.54 -19.21
C LEU A 71 -32.91 -29.83 -19.91
N ASN A 72 -33.83 -30.72 -20.28
CA ASN A 72 -33.50 -31.94 -21.01
C ASN A 72 -33.35 -31.70 -22.52
N SER A 73 -33.76 -30.54 -23.02
CA SER A 73 -33.58 -30.16 -24.43
C SER A 73 -32.17 -29.62 -24.70
N GLU A 74 -31.70 -29.72 -25.94
CA GLU A 74 -30.42 -29.11 -26.34
C GLU A 74 -30.41 -27.59 -26.17
N ASP A 75 -31.51 -26.91 -26.53
CA ASP A 75 -31.64 -25.45 -26.34
C ASP A 75 -31.61 -25.09 -24.84
N GLY A 76 -32.28 -25.87 -23.99
CA GLY A 76 -32.27 -25.68 -22.54
C GLY A 76 -30.89 -25.84 -21.92
N ARG A 77 -30.13 -26.86 -22.34
CA ARG A 77 -28.74 -27.08 -21.87
C ARG A 77 -27.81 -25.97 -22.34
N ALA A 78 -27.88 -25.57 -23.61
CA ALA A 78 -27.07 -24.49 -24.15
C ALA A 78 -27.36 -23.14 -23.49
N ARG A 79 -28.63 -22.88 -23.13
CA ARG A 79 -29.04 -21.71 -22.35
C ARG A 79 -28.47 -21.75 -20.94
N LEU A 80 -28.53 -22.89 -20.27
CA LEU A 80 -28.01 -23.04 -18.91
C LEU A 80 -26.48 -22.84 -18.88
N GLU A 81 -25.76 -23.41 -19.84
CA GLU A 81 -24.31 -23.23 -19.97
C GLU A 81 -23.93 -21.77 -20.23
N ARG A 82 -24.68 -21.08 -21.11
CA ARG A 82 -24.50 -19.65 -21.34
C ARG A 82 -24.76 -18.82 -20.08
N TYR A 83 -25.80 -19.18 -19.33
CA TYR A 83 -26.11 -18.55 -18.05
C TYR A 83 -24.99 -18.75 -17.03
N TRP A 84 -24.45 -19.97 -16.92
CA TRP A 84 -23.30 -20.28 -16.06
C TRP A 84 -22.07 -19.47 -16.41
N LEU A 85 -21.71 -19.39 -17.70
CA LEU A 85 -20.59 -18.59 -18.16
C LEU A 85 -20.79 -17.11 -17.82
N ALA A 86 -21.98 -16.56 -18.11
CA ALA A 86 -22.31 -15.18 -17.78
C ALA A 86 -22.23 -14.92 -16.26
N PHE A 87 -22.74 -15.85 -15.44
CA PHE A 87 -22.65 -15.76 -13.98
C PHE A 87 -21.20 -15.69 -13.51
N LEU A 88 -20.34 -16.61 -13.96
CA LEU A 88 -18.92 -16.64 -13.60
C LEU A 88 -18.20 -15.37 -14.05
N GLN A 89 -18.52 -14.85 -15.24
CA GLN A 89 -17.97 -13.57 -15.72
C GLN A 89 -18.44 -12.39 -14.86
N GLY A 90 -19.72 -12.36 -14.47
CA GLY A 90 -20.25 -11.36 -13.55
C GLY A 90 -19.57 -11.39 -12.18
N VAL A 91 -19.30 -12.59 -11.63
CA VAL A 91 -18.56 -12.74 -10.37
C VAL A 91 -17.10 -12.33 -10.50
N ARG A 92 -16.42 -12.70 -11.61
CA ARG A 92 -15.05 -12.26 -11.91
C ARG A 92 -14.96 -10.74 -12.05
N ALA A 93 -15.93 -10.12 -12.70
CA ALA A 93 -15.99 -8.68 -12.85
C ALA A 93 -16.35 -7.97 -11.53
N ARG A 94 -17.20 -8.56 -10.67
CA ARG A 94 -17.46 -8.03 -9.31
C ARG A 94 -16.22 -8.08 -8.41
N ALA A 95 -15.35 -9.08 -8.57
CA ALA A 95 -14.09 -9.13 -7.83
C ALA A 95 -13.18 -7.93 -8.11
N LYS A 96 -13.42 -7.18 -9.21
CA LYS A 96 -12.78 -5.90 -9.49
C LYS A 96 -13.42 -4.81 -8.62
N LYS A 97 -12.78 -4.52 -7.48
CA LYS A 97 -13.16 -3.36 -6.65
C LYS A 97 -13.07 -2.07 -7.48
N PRO A 98 -13.99 -1.10 -7.30
CA PRO A 98 -13.85 0.19 -7.95
C PRO A 98 -12.54 0.84 -7.50
N THR A 99 -11.79 1.42 -8.46
CA THR A 99 -10.55 2.11 -8.16
C THR A 99 -10.78 3.24 -7.16
N ASN A 100 -10.12 3.20 -6.02
CA ASN A 100 -10.15 4.27 -5.01
C ASN A 100 -8.77 4.93 -4.93
N MET A 101 -8.57 5.95 -5.77
CA MET A 101 -7.30 6.70 -5.83
C MET A 101 -7.09 7.60 -4.61
N ASP A 102 -8.17 8.06 -3.96
CA ASP A 102 -8.07 8.90 -2.77
C ASP A 102 -7.35 8.14 -1.66
N LYS A 103 -7.74 6.88 -1.41
CA LYS A 103 -7.09 6.01 -0.42
C LYS A 103 -5.62 5.73 -0.74
N ILE A 104 -5.26 5.64 -2.02
CA ILE A 104 -3.88 5.43 -2.46
C ILE A 104 -3.04 6.68 -2.23
N SER A 105 -3.62 7.86 -2.50
CA SER A 105 -2.95 9.16 -2.38
C SER A 105 -2.65 9.58 -0.94
N GLU A 106 -3.37 9.01 0.04
CA GLU A 106 -3.17 9.23 1.48
C GLU A 106 -1.92 8.51 2.03
N VAL A 107 -1.30 7.60 1.27
CA VAL A 107 -0.23 6.73 1.77
C VAL A 107 1.15 7.36 1.55
N PHE A 108 1.72 7.97 2.58
CA PHE A 108 3.08 8.53 2.54
C PHE A 108 4.11 7.64 3.23
N GLN A 109 5.36 7.72 2.78
CA GLN A 109 6.49 7.09 3.45
C GLN A 109 6.64 7.70 4.85
N LYS A 110 6.78 6.90 5.90
CA LYS A 110 7.09 7.42 7.23
C LYS A 110 8.57 7.80 7.36
N PRO A 111 8.96 8.69 8.29
CA PRO A 111 10.36 9.10 8.43
C PRO A 111 11.33 7.93 8.64
N ASP A 112 10.95 6.96 9.46
CA ASP A 112 11.73 5.77 9.84
C ASP A 112 11.49 4.54 8.94
N GLU A 113 10.58 4.65 7.97
CA GLU A 113 10.22 3.55 7.08
C GLU A 113 11.20 3.46 5.90
N SER A 114 11.77 2.26 5.70
CA SER A 114 12.68 2.05 4.58
C SER A 114 11.96 2.19 3.23
N PRO A 115 12.67 2.63 2.18
CA PRO A 115 12.08 2.72 0.84
C PRO A 115 11.47 1.41 0.34
N ALA A 116 12.08 0.27 0.64
CA ALA A 116 11.54 -1.05 0.26
C ALA A 116 10.21 -1.35 0.98
N ALA A 117 10.15 -1.17 2.30
CA ALA A 117 8.92 -1.38 3.07
C ALA A 117 7.80 -0.44 2.61
N PHE A 118 8.14 0.81 2.28
CA PHE A 118 7.18 1.75 1.73
C PHE A 118 6.64 1.32 0.37
N TYR A 119 7.50 0.82 -0.52
CA TYR A 119 7.10 0.33 -1.85
C TYR A 119 6.19 -0.90 -1.75
N GLU A 120 6.52 -1.86 -0.89
CA GLU A 120 5.68 -3.04 -0.61
C GLU A 120 4.29 -2.62 -0.10
N LYS A 121 4.23 -1.70 0.86
CA LYS A 121 2.97 -1.14 1.36
C LYS A 121 2.16 -0.47 0.25
N LEU A 122 2.81 0.22 -0.70
CA LEU A 122 2.11 0.78 -1.87
C LEU A 122 1.53 -0.33 -2.75
N CYS A 123 2.29 -1.39 -3.06
CA CYS A 123 1.79 -2.54 -3.81
C CYS A 123 0.55 -3.16 -3.16
N GLU A 124 0.58 -3.37 -1.84
CA GLU A 124 -0.56 -3.89 -1.07
C GLU A 124 -1.78 -2.96 -1.16
N VAL A 125 -1.59 -1.65 -1.00
CA VAL A 125 -2.67 -0.66 -1.06
C VAL A 125 -3.28 -0.62 -2.47
N TYR A 126 -2.46 -0.64 -3.53
CA TYR A 126 -2.95 -0.75 -4.90
C TYR A 126 -3.75 -2.04 -5.09
N GLN A 127 -3.25 -3.19 -4.61
CA GLN A 127 -3.97 -4.46 -4.68
C GLN A 127 -5.31 -4.44 -3.93
N ILE A 128 -5.41 -3.68 -2.83
CA ILE A 128 -6.65 -3.57 -2.04
C ILE A 128 -7.66 -2.63 -2.70
N TYR A 129 -7.20 -1.54 -3.32
CA TYR A 129 -8.05 -0.43 -3.76
C TYR A 129 -8.16 -0.26 -5.28
N THR A 130 -7.51 -1.11 -6.07
CA THR A 130 -7.65 -1.10 -7.54
C THR A 130 -8.02 -2.48 -8.08
N PRO A 131 -8.61 -2.54 -9.29
CA PRO A 131 -9.05 -3.80 -9.89
C PRO A 131 -7.97 -4.53 -10.70
N PHE A 132 -6.78 -3.96 -10.86
CA PHE A 132 -5.69 -4.50 -11.67
C PHE A 132 -4.55 -5.02 -10.78
N ASN A 133 -3.74 -5.94 -11.32
CA ASN A 133 -2.57 -6.43 -10.60
C ASN A 133 -1.46 -5.37 -10.59
N ALA A 134 -1.17 -4.80 -9.42
CA ALA A 134 -0.14 -3.78 -9.22
C ALA A 134 1.28 -4.27 -9.56
N GLU A 135 1.53 -5.58 -9.46
CA GLU A 135 2.85 -6.18 -9.73
C GLU A 135 3.08 -6.46 -11.23
N ALA A 136 2.00 -6.47 -12.03
CA ALA A 136 2.10 -6.67 -13.46
C ALA A 136 2.88 -5.51 -14.12
N LEU A 137 3.78 -5.84 -15.04
CA LEU A 137 4.71 -4.88 -15.66
C LEU A 137 3.99 -3.66 -16.26
N GLU A 138 2.84 -3.87 -16.89
CA GLU A 138 1.99 -2.84 -17.48
C GLU A 138 1.43 -1.82 -16.46
N ASN A 139 1.32 -2.18 -15.18
CA ASN A 139 0.75 -1.36 -14.12
C ASN A 139 1.82 -0.74 -13.19
N GLN A 140 3.07 -1.22 -13.25
CA GLN A 140 4.16 -0.75 -12.39
C GLN A 140 4.45 0.74 -12.53
N THR A 141 4.19 1.33 -13.71
CA THR A 141 4.41 2.77 -13.94
C THR A 141 3.63 3.63 -12.94
N MET A 142 2.41 3.24 -12.58
CA MET A 142 1.58 4.01 -11.65
C MET A 142 2.04 3.85 -10.20
N VAL A 143 2.43 2.63 -9.80
CA VAL A 143 3.02 2.36 -8.47
C VAL A 143 4.33 3.14 -8.32
N ASN A 144 5.18 3.17 -9.35
CA ASN A 144 6.43 3.92 -9.37
C ASN A 144 6.21 5.44 -9.27
N ALA A 145 5.19 5.97 -9.95
CA ALA A 145 4.82 7.37 -9.83
C ALA A 145 4.35 7.73 -8.42
N ALA A 146 3.53 6.88 -7.80
CA ALA A 146 3.12 7.06 -6.41
C ALA A 146 4.32 6.99 -5.46
N PHE A 147 5.22 6.02 -5.64
CA PHE A 147 6.43 5.90 -4.84
C PHE A 147 7.28 7.19 -4.88
N VAL A 148 7.51 7.77 -6.06
CA VAL A 148 8.24 9.04 -6.17
C VAL A 148 7.50 10.21 -5.52
N GLY A 149 6.19 10.32 -5.77
CA GLY A 149 5.39 11.44 -5.25
C GLY A 149 5.17 11.40 -3.74
N GLN A 150 5.06 10.21 -3.17
CA GLN A 150 4.67 9.97 -1.77
C GLN A 150 5.84 9.57 -0.85
N ALA A 151 7.06 9.48 -1.39
CA ALA A 151 8.28 9.31 -0.59
C ALA A 151 8.60 10.53 0.30
N GLN A 152 9.49 10.33 1.27
CA GLN A 152 10.02 11.40 2.12
C GLN A 152 10.66 12.52 1.29
N PRO A 153 10.65 13.79 1.75
CA PRO A 153 11.03 14.94 0.93
C PRO A 153 12.43 14.87 0.29
N ASP A 154 13.42 14.40 1.03
CA ASP A 154 14.80 14.22 0.57
C ASP A 154 14.91 13.17 -0.55
N ILE A 155 14.24 12.03 -0.39
CA ILE A 155 14.15 10.96 -1.39
C ILE A 155 13.39 11.45 -2.63
N ARG A 156 12.21 12.05 -2.44
CA ARG A 156 11.38 12.59 -3.52
C ARG A 156 12.14 13.59 -4.38
N ILE A 157 12.82 14.56 -3.75
CA ILE A 157 13.65 15.55 -4.47
C ILE A 157 14.75 14.86 -5.27
N LYS A 158 15.38 13.82 -4.71
CA LYS A 158 16.42 13.08 -5.42
C LYS A 158 15.88 12.32 -6.63
N LEU A 159 14.73 11.66 -6.49
CA LEU A 159 14.10 10.87 -7.55
C LEU A 159 13.53 11.76 -8.67
N GLN A 160 12.94 12.91 -8.34
CA GLN A 160 12.39 13.86 -9.33
C GLN A 160 13.47 14.54 -10.18
N LYS A 161 14.69 14.69 -9.65
CA LYS A 161 15.83 15.29 -10.39
C LYS A 161 16.48 14.34 -11.40
N LEU A 162 16.04 13.09 -11.48
CA LEU A 162 16.52 12.16 -12.47
C LEU A 162 15.86 12.51 -13.82
N GLU A 163 16.63 13.02 -14.77
CA GLU A 163 16.17 13.41 -16.13
C GLU A 163 15.53 12.25 -16.94
N VAL A 164 15.51 11.02 -16.38
CA VAL A 164 14.98 9.80 -17.00
C VAL A 164 13.96 9.13 -16.06
N PHE A 165 13.05 9.88 -15.44
CA PHE A 165 11.92 9.29 -14.71
C PHE A 165 11.01 8.39 -15.60
N PRO A 166 10.61 8.80 -16.83
CA PRO A 166 9.82 7.94 -17.70
C PRO A 166 10.71 6.87 -18.33
N GLY A 167 10.89 5.74 -17.63
CA GLY A 167 11.68 4.61 -18.12
C GLY A 167 12.34 3.77 -17.03
N LYS A 168 12.39 4.25 -15.78
CA LYS A 168 12.98 3.48 -14.67
C LYS A 168 12.02 2.46 -14.09
N ASN A 169 12.55 1.28 -13.83
CA ASN A 169 11.82 0.21 -13.14
C ASN A 169 11.89 0.38 -11.61
N ALA A 170 11.10 -0.41 -10.89
CA ALA A 170 11.00 -0.35 -9.42
C ALA A 170 12.36 -0.50 -8.73
N THR A 171 13.20 -1.43 -9.20
CA THR A 171 14.51 -1.75 -8.63
C THR A 171 15.44 -0.55 -8.65
N GLU A 172 15.54 0.15 -9.79
CA GLU A 172 16.40 1.33 -9.92
C GLU A 172 15.96 2.48 -9.00
N LEU A 173 14.65 2.68 -8.84
CA LEU A 173 14.09 3.68 -7.94
C LEU A 173 14.41 3.34 -6.47
N LEU A 174 14.24 2.07 -6.10
CA LEU A 174 14.53 1.56 -4.76
C LEU A 174 16.02 1.68 -4.40
N GLU A 175 16.93 1.36 -5.32
CA GLU A 175 18.37 1.50 -5.09
C GLU A 175 18.77 2.94 -4.78
N ILE A 176 18.22 3.90 -5.53
CA ILE A 176 18.52 5.32 -5.33
C ILE A 176 17.91 5.82 -4.02
N ALA A 177 16.65 5.46 -3.75
CA ALA A 177 15.98 5.83 -2.51
C ALA A 177 16.69 5.27 -1.28
N ASN A 178 17.13 4.01 -1.33
CA ASN A 178 17.87 3.36 -0.24
C ASN A 178 19.21 4.06 0.04
N LYS A 179 19.94 4.49 -1.00
CA LYS A 179 21.18 5.28 -0.81
C LYS A 179 20.91 6.59 -0.07
N VAL A 180 19.82 7.29 -0.39
CA VAL A 180 19.45 8.54 0.29
C VAL A 180 19.06 8.27 1.75
N PHE A 181 18.21 7.26 1.97
CA PHE A 181 17.74 6.88 3.31
C PHE A 181 18.91 6.53 4.25
N ILE A 182 19.83 5.65 3.81
CA ILE A 182 21.01 5.25 4.60
C ILE A 182 21.91 6.44 4.87
N ASN A 183 22.13 7.31 3.88
CA ASN A 183 22.96 8.50 4.06
C ASN A 183 22.37 9.45 5.10
N ARG A 184 21.05 9.66 5.09
CA ARG A 184 20.35 10.49 6.09
C ARG A 184 20.57 9.95 7.50
N ASP A 185 20.33 8.66 7.72
CA ASP A 185 20.50 8.02 9.04
C ASP A 185 21.95 8.10 9.52
N SER A 186 22.93 7.98 8.60
CA SER A 186 24.35 8.13 8.92
C SER A 186 24.72 9.57 9.35
N VAL A 187 24.11 10.59 8.74
CA VAL A 187 24.32 12.00 9.08
C VAL A 187 23.69 12.28 10.44
N THR A 188 22.45 11.85 10.68
CA THR A 188 21.76 12.02 11.96
C THR A 188 22.55 11.42 13.11
N ARG A 189 23.03 10.17 12.96
CA ARG A 189 23.84 9.50 13.99
C ARG A 189 25.15 10.27 14.29
N ARG A 190 25.86 10.72 13.26
CA ARG A 190 27.10 11.53 13.44
C ARG A 190 26.84 12.86 14.14
N GLU A 191 25.70 13.50 13.89
CA GLU A 191 25.34 14.75 14.55
C GLU A 191 24.99 14.55 16.03
N GLU A 192 24.28 13.46 16.35
CA GLU A 192 23.99 13.06 17.73
C GLU A 192 25.26 12.73 18.50
N GLU A 193 26.18 11.96 17.92
CA GLU A 193 27.50 11.68 18.49
C GLU A 193 28.28 12.96 18.77
N LYS A 194 28.31 13.92 17.82
CA LYS A 194 28.95 15.23 18.02
C LYS A 194 28.29 16.02 19.15
N LYS A 195 26.97 15.97 19.30
CA LYS A 195 26.26 16.63 20.41
C LYS A 195 26.61 15.99 21.75
N ILE A 196 26.66 14.66 21.81
CA ILE A 196 27.07 13.91 23.01
C ILE A 196 28.51 14.26 23.39
N GLN A 197 29.43 14.25 22.42
CA GLN A 197 30.84 14.59 22.65
C GLN A 197 31.00 16.03 23.16
N ARG A 198 30.27 17.00 22.58
CA ARG A 198 30.30 18.39 23.05
C ARG A 198 29.81 18.50 24.50
N ARG A 199 28.76 17.78 24.88
CA ARG A 199 28.26 17.74 26.26
C ARG A 199 29.28 17.12 27.21
N ALA A 200 29.91 16.00 26.82
CA ALA A 200 30.95 15.36 27.61
C ALA A 200 32.15 16.29 27.85
N ASN A 201 32.62 16.99 26.80
CA ASN A 201 33.74 17.93 26.91
C ASN A 201 33.44 19.11 27.85
N ILE A 202 32.19 19.62 27.85
CA ILE A 202 31.77 20.71 28.77
C ILE A 202 31.80 20.23 30.22
N ILE A 203 31.29 19.02 30.49
CA ILE A 203 31.30 18.41 31.82
C ILE A 203 32.74 18.21 32.30
N GLU A 204 33.61 17.66 31.44
CA GLU A 204 35.02 17.44 31.76
C GLU A 204 35.76 18.75 32.07
N ALA A 205 35.51 19.81 31.31
CA ALA A 205 36.09 21.13 31.56
C ALA A 205 35.65 21.72 32.92
N ALA A 206 34.39 21.52 33.31
CA ALA A 206 33.87 21.97 34.60
C ALA A 206 34.53 21.25 35.80
N PHE A 207 34.83 19.94 35.66
CA PHE A 207 35.57 19.19 36.67
C PHE A 207 37.06 19.56 36.75
N ARG A 208 37.71 19.92 35.62
CA ARG A 208 39.10 20.41 35.64
C ARG A 208 39.22 21.82 36.23
N GLY A 209 38.23 22.69 36.01
CA GLY A 209 38.20 24.06 36.53
C GLY A 209 37.94 24.17 38.04
N SER A 210 37.46 23.11 38.69
CA SER A 210 37.14 23.07 40.12
C SER A 210 38.26 22.44 40.98
N GLY A 211 39.37 22.01 40.38
CA GLY A 211 40.47 21.29 41.05
C GLY A 211 41.69 22.13 41.49
N SER A 212 41.66 23.46 41.37
CA SER A 212 42.86 24.30 41.59
C SER A 212 42.64 25.48 42.56
N GLN A 213 42.08 25.20 43.74
CA GLN A 213 42.13 26.12 44.89
C GLN A 213 42.19 25.38 46.26
N THR A 214 43.30 24.69 46.51
CA THR A 214 43.85 24.36 47.86
C THR A 214 45.31 24.02 47.57
N ASP A 215 46.37 24.65 48.08
CA ASP A 215 46.62 24.99 49.47
C ASP A 215 47.92 25.84 49.50
N GLN A 216 47.85 27.14 49.83
CA GLN A 216 49.02 27.92 50.26
C GLN A 216 48.56 29.05 51.19
N LYS A 217 48.47 28.78 52.50
CA LYS A 217 48.61 29.79 53.54
C LYS A 217 48.89 29.13 54.89
N GLY A 218 50.13 29.23 55.35
CA GLY A 218 50.49 28.70 56.67
C GLY A 218 51.98 28.70 57.01
N LYS A 219 52.72 29.79 56.75
CA LYS A 219 53.96 30.08 57.49
C LYS A 219 53.99 31.55 57.82
N GLN A 220 53.63 31.89 59.06
CA GLN A 220 53.80 33.22 59.63
C GLN A 220 55.08 33.21 60.47
N GLU A 221 56.05 34.01 60.04
CA GLU A 221 57.30 34.31 60.74
C GLU A 221 57.04 35.06 62.05
N TYR A 222 57.95 34.86 63.00
CA TYR A 222 57.90 35.38 64.36
C TYR A 222 58.97 36.45 64.60
N ARG A 223 58.60 37.44 65.43
CA ARG A 223 59.40 38.46 66.18
C ARG A 223 59.93 39.70 65.43
N PRO A 224 60.30 40.80 66.17
CA PRO A 224 60.02 41.17 67.56
C PRO A 224 59.48 42.62 67.73
N GLY A 225 58.84 42.92 68.86
CA GLY A 225 58.54 44.29 69.28
C GLY A 225 58.99 44.53 70.71
N GLU A 226 60.11 45.23 70.87
CA GLU A 226 60.49 45.90 72.11
C GLU A 226 59.64 47.16 72.29
N LYS A 227 59.13 47.41 73.50
CA LYS A 227 59.44 48.62 74.31
C LYS A 227 58.63 48.70 75.62
N GLU A 228 59.40 48.88 76.69
CA GLU A 228 59.25 49.86 77.79
C GLU A 228 57.99 49.91 78.68
N ASN A 229 58.23 49.53 79.94
CA ASN A 229 58.13 50.33 81.18
C ASN A 229 56.79 50.83 81.77
N GLN A 230 56.80 50.80 83.13
CA GLN A 230 55.93 51.40 84.16
C GLN A 230 54.72 50.53 84.57
N ALA A 231 54.49 50.16 85.84
CA ALA A 231 55.09 50.51 87.13
C ALA A 231 54.94 49.32 88.12
#